data_AF-A0AAV7B4W8-F1
#
_entry.id   AF-A0AAV7B4W8-F1
#
_cell.length_a   1.000
_cell.length_b   1.000
_cell.length_c   1.000
_cell.angle_alpha   90.00
_cell.angle_beta   90.00
_cell.angle_gamma   90.00
#
_symmetry.space_group_name_H-M   'P 1'
#
loop_
_entity.id
_entity.type
_entity.pdbx_description
1 polymer ?
#
loop_
_entity_poly.entity_id
_entity_poly.type
_entity_poly.pdbx_seq_one_letter_code
_entity_poly.pdbx_strand_id
1 'polypeptide(L)'
;MLLDGVLDRFNGRQTSLMGPQPTNLTWFITKMGWAVLWRQRYPQDKIYSCYSASHRSLSRIGYTIGSTNIIIHLQDIQYLPRGISDHSPVLCVVGNRANSAMHKAMIHLFWLDLMGCQTGCRRN
;
A
#
# COMPACT_ATOMS: atom_id res chain seq x y z
N MET A 1 -8.45 -3.48 12.49
CA MET A 1 -8.50 -4.84 11.92
C MET A 1 -7.19 -5.13 11.19
N LEU A 2 -6.68 -6.36 11.31
CA LEU A 2 -5.29 -6.73 11.05
C LEU A 2 -5.12 -7.56 9.77
N LEU A 3 -3.86 -7.78 9.39
CA LEU A 3 -3.46 -8.71 8.32
C LEU A 3 -3.97 -10.11 8.64
N ASP A 4 -4.63 -10.74 7.66
CA ASP A 4 -5.23 -12.06 7.82
C ASP A 4 -4.91 -12.91 6.59
N GLY A 5 -4.07 -13.94 6.78
CA GLY A 5 -3.64 -14.82 5.70
C GLY A 5 -4.78 -15.55 4.98
N VAL A 6 -5.92 -15.78 5.64
CA VAL A 6 -7.10 -16.44 5.03
C VAL A 6 -7.83 -15.52 4.06
N LEU A 7 -7.87 -14.23 4.38
CA LEU A 7 -8.53 -13.21 3.58
C LEU A 7 -7.55 -12.54 2.58
N ASP A 8 -6.25 -12.59 2.86
CA ASP A 8 -5.21 -11.85 2.12
C ASP A 8 -4.46 -12.75 1.14
N ARG A 9 -4.76 -14.04 1.14
CA ARG A 9 -4.21 -15.00 0.19
C ARG A 9 -5.31 -15.91 -0.35
N PHE A 10 -5.24 -16.17 -1.64
CA PHE A 10 -6.03 -17.21 -2.30
C PHE A 10 -5.10 -18.13 -3.07
N ASN A 11 -5.10 -19.41 -2.67
CA ASN A 11 -4.47 -20.49 -3.40
C ASN A 11 -5.59 -21.47 -3.79
N GLY A 12 -5.60 -21.96 -5.05
CA GLY A 12 -6.58 -22.97 -5.48
C GLY A 12 -6.50 -24.31 -4.73
N ARG A 13 -5.42 -24.53 -3.96
CA ARG A 13 -5.32 -25.54 -2.92
C ARG A 13 -5.62 -24.89 -1.58
N GLN A 14 -6.75 -25.25 -0.95
CA GLN A 14 -7.06 -24.82 0.41
C GLN A 14 -5.89 -25.17 1.33
N THR A 15 -5.20 -24.16 1.84
CA THR A 15 -4.25 -24.34 2.92
C THR A 15 -4.89 -23.88 4.22
N SER A 16 -4.91 -24.83 5.16
CA SER A 16 -5.07 -24.74 6.62
C SER A 16 -6.46 -24.53 7.23
N LEU A 17 -6.88 -25.55 7.97
CA LEU A 17 -7.85 -25.59 9.08
C LEU A 17 -7.47 -24.68 10.27
N MET A 18 -6.53 -23.76 10.12
CA MET A 18 -6.04 -22.90 11.19
C MET A 18 -6.52 -21.47 10.96
N GLY A 19 -7.10 -20.87 11.99
CA GLY A 19 -7.57 -19.49 11.98
C GLY A 19 -6.44 -18.46 11.78
N PRO A 20 -6.79 -17.17 11.68
CA PRO A 20 -5.83 -16.10 11.46
C PRO A 20 -4.75 -16.10 12.55
N GLN A 21 -3.50 -16.36 12.17
CA GLN A 21 -2.37 -16.24 13.09
C GLN A 21 -1.76 -14.84 13.00
N PRO A 22 -1.56 -14.14 14.14
CA PRO A 22 -0.95 -12.82 14.14
C PRO A 22 0.52 -12.93 13.71
N THR A 23 0.87 -12.22 12.65
CA THR A 23 2.26 -12.12 12.17
C THR A 23 3.07 -11.13 13.02
N ASN A 24 4.39 -11.17 12.95
CA ASN A 24 5.24 -10.13 13.58
C ASN A 24 4.88 -8.72 13.10
N LEU A 25 4.50 -8.58 11.82
CA LEU A 25 4.03 -7.33 11.25
C LEU A 25 2.69 -6.89 11.84
N THR A 26 1.76 -7.82 12.00
CA THR A 26 0.47 -7.61 12.70
C THR A 26 0.69 -7.07 14.10
N TRP A 27 1.56 -7.70 14.87
CA TRP A 27 1.91 -7.24 16.22
C TRP A 27 2.50 -5.82 16.19
N PHE A 28 3.48 -5.57 15.32
CA PHE A 28 4.15 -4.27 15.19
C PHE A 28 3.17 -3.14 14.85
N ILE A 29 2.33 -3.34 13.82
CA ILE A 29 1.31 -2.37 13.41
C ILE A 29 0.39 -2.03 14.58
N THR A 30 -0.06 -3.06 15.32
CA THR A 30 -0.97 -2.86 16.45
C THR A 30 -0.30 -2.09 17.58
N LYS A 31 0.95 -2.43 17.90
CA LYS A 31 1.72 -1.76 18.97
C LYS A 31 1.99 -0.29 18.69
N MET A 32 2.15 0.08 17.43
CA MET A 32 2.32 1.48 17.01
C MET A 32 1.01 2.28 16.99
N GLY A 33 -0.13 1.67 17.35
CA GLY A 33 -1.45 2.31 17.22
C GLY A 33 -1.81 2.56 15.76
N TRP A 34 -1.35 1.69 14.85
CA TRP A 34 -1.60 1.78 13.42
C TRP A 34 -2.61 0.73 12.98
N ALA A 35 -3.11 0.91 11.77
CA ALA A 35 -4.03 0.00 11.12
C ALA A 35 -3.73 -0.10 9.62
N VAL A 36 -4.09 -1.24 9.05
CA VAL A 36 -4.23 -1.38 7.60
C VAL A 36 -5.52 -0.67 7.19
N LEU A 37 -5.40 0.50 6.56
CA LEU A 37 -6.53 1.40 6.31
C LEU A 37 -7.61 0.76 5.43
N TRP A 38 -7.20 0.04 4.38
CA TRP A 38 -8.15 -0.62 3.48
C TRP A 38 -8.99 -1.66 4.23
N ARG A 39 -8.38 -2.39 5.15
CA ARG A 39 -9.05 -3.42 5.95
C ARG A 39 -10.02 -2.85 6.99
N GLN A 40 -9.83 -1.59 7.39
CA GLN A 40 -10.80 -0.90 8.23
C GLN A 40 -12.09 -0.60 7.48
N ARG A 41 -12.00 -0.32 6.17
CA ARG A 41 -13.16 -0.08 5.32
C ARG A 41 -13.81 -1.38 4.83
N TYR A 42 -13.00 -2.37 4.47
CA TYR A 42 -13.43 -3.63 3.87
C TYR A 42 -12.92 -4.83 4.68
N PRO A 43 -13.55 -5.13 5.83
CA PRO A 43 -13.06 -6.10 6.79
C PRO A 43 -12.99 -7.53 6.24
N GLN A 44 -13.99 -7.93 5.44
CA GLN A 44 -14.17 -9.31 4.98
C GLN A 44 -13.89 -9.50 3.48
N ASP A 45 -13.69 -8.40 2.75
CA ASP A 45 -13.55 -8.45 1.31
C ASP A 45 -12.21 -9.10 0.91
N LYS A 46 -12.30 -9.90 -0.15
CA LYS A 46 -11.20 -10.66 -0.73
C LYS A 46 -10.75 -10.01 -2.04
N ILE A 47 -10.16 -8.82 -1.91
CA ILE A 47 -9.52 -8.12 -3.02
C ILE A 47 -8.01 -8.29 -2.90
N TYR A 48 -7.37 -8.63 -4.02
CA TYR A 48 -5.96 -8.97 -4.10
C TYR A 48 -5.18 -7.94 -4.91
N SER A 49 -3.93 -7.71 -4.51
CA SER A 49 -3.07 -6.72 -5.16
C SER A 49 -2.06 -7.36 -6.10
N CYS A 50 -1.83 -8.67 -6.07
CA CYS A 50 -0.80 -9.34 -6.85
C CYS A 50 -1.30 -10.71 -7.30
N TYR A 51 -0.87 -11.13 -8.49
CA TYR A 51 -1.01 -12.51 -8.97
C TYR A 51 0.36 -13.10 -9.23
N SER A 52 0.63 -14.23 -8.59
CA SER A 52 1.82 -15.04 -8.89
C SER A 52 1.45 -16.15 -9.88
N ALA A 53 2.01 -16.06 -11.09
CA ALA A 53 1.80 -17.08 -12.12
C ALA A 53 2.42 -18.43 -11.75
N SER A 54 3.62 -18.43 -11.16
CA SER A 54 4.35 -19.63 -10.73
C SER A 54 3.58 -20.45 -9.69
N HIS A 55 2.89 -19.77 -8.77
CA HIS A 55 2.12 -20.42 -7.71
C HIS A 55 0.61 -20.45 -7.97
N ARG A 56 0.17 -19.90 -9.11
CA ARG A 56 -1.24 -19.72 -9.49
C ARG A 56 -2.09 -19.20 -8.32
N SER A 57 -1.55 -18.21 -7.62
CA SER A 57 -2.12 -17.68 -6.38
C SER A 57 -2.29 -16.18 -6.43
N LEU A 58 -3.32 -15.69 -5.75
CA LEU A 58 -3.54 -14.27 -5.55
C LEU A 58 -3.16 -13.90 -4.11
N SER A 59 -2.54 -12.75 -3.95
CA SER A 59 -2.20 -12.22 -2.63
C SER A 59 -2.42 -10.72 -2.56
N ARG A 60 -2.75 -10.24 -1.37
CA ARG A 60 -2.72 -8.82 -1.04
C ARG A 60 -1.40 -8.56 -0.33
N ILE A 61 -0.52 -7.80 -0.99
CA ILE A 61 0.81 -7.47 -0.47
C ILE A 61 1.14 -5.98 -0.60
N GLY A 62 0.36 -5.22 -1.36
CA GLY A 62 0.39 -3.75 -1.34
C GLY A 62 -0.55 -3.21 -0.27
N TYR A 63 -0.02 -2.79 0.88
CA TYR A 63 -0.80 -2.30 2.02
C TYR A 63 -0.66 -0.80 2.21
N THR A 64 -1.77 -0.14 2.55
CA THR A 64 -1.75 1.22 3.11
C THR A 64 -1.89 1.11 4.63
N ILE A 65 -0.85 1.48 5.36
CA ILE A 65 -0.80 1.45 6.82
C ILE A 65 -0.72 2.88 7.33
N GLY A 66 -1.50 3.22 8.35
CA GLY A 66 -1.46 4.54 8.97
C GLY A 66 -1.94 4.52 10.41
N SER A 67 -1.75 5.63 11.12
CA SER A 67 -2.30 5.82 12.46
C SER A 67 -3.80 5.61 12.45
N THR A 68 -4.35 4.97 13.49
CA THR A 68 -5.80 4.83 13.66
C THR A 68 -6.52 6.18 13.66
N ASN A 69 -5.85 7.26 14.03
CA ASN A 69 -6.40 8.61 14.00
C ASN A 69 -6.69 9.11 12.58
N ILE A 70 -6.06 8.55 11.53
CA ILE A 70 -6.33 8.95 10.15
C ILE A 70 -7.65 8.37 9.61
N ILE A 71 -8.20 7.35 10.28
CA ILE A 71 -9.39 6.62 9.82
C ILE A 71 -10.60 7.56 9.73
N ILE A 72 -10.76 8.48 10.68
CA ILE A 72 -11.87 9.46 10.68
C ILE A 72 -11.79 10.45 9.50
N HIS A 73 -10.62 10.55 8.88
CA HIS A 73 -10.34 11.43 7.75
C HIS A 73 -10.29 10.65 6.42
N LEU A 74 -10.42 9.32 6.45
CA LEU A 74 -10.38 8.50 5.25
C LEU A 74 -11.66 8.68 4.44
N GLN A 75 -11.55 9.28 3.26
CA GLN A 75 -12.68 9.53 2.36
C GLN A 75 -12.94 8.35 1.43
N ASP A 76 -11.89 7.82 0.82
CA ASP A 76 -11.96 6.68 -0.09
C ASP A 76 -10.69 5.84 -0.01
N ILE A 77 -10.82 4.54 -0.29
CA ILE A 77 -9.67 3.65 -0.44
C ILE A 77 -10.02 2.46 -1.33
N GLN A 78 -9.24 2.21 -2.38
CA GLN A 78 -9.52 1.13 -3.32
C GLN A 78 -8.28 0.62 -4.05
N TYR A 79 -8.31 -0.65 -4.44
CA TYR A 79 -7.35 -1.21 -5.38
C TYR A 79 -7.79 -0.88 -6.80
N LEU A 80 -6.91 -0.24 -7.56
CA LEU A 80 -7.17 0.10 -8.96
C LEU A 80 -6.85 -1.10 -9.88
N PRO A 81 -7.44 -1.16 -11.08
CA PRO A 81 -7.13 -2.20 -12.05
C PRO A 81 -5.63 -2.30 -12.37
N ARG A 82 -5.16 -3.52 -12.59
CA ARG A 82 -3.78 -3.77 -13.06
C ARG A 82 -3.67 -3.39 -14.53
N GLY A 83 -2.55 -2.76 -14.90
CA GLY A 83 -2.28 -2.39 -16.29
C GLY A 83 -0.81 -2.20 -16.64
N ILE A 84 0.04 -1.88 -15.64
CA ILE A 84 1.45 -1.53 -15.87
C ILE A 84 2.45 -2.40 -15.08
N SER A 85 1.97 -3.21 -14.13
CA SER A 85 2.75 -4.10 -13.27
C SER A 85 1.88 -5.30 -12.88
N ASP A 86 2.51 -6.37 -12.42
CA ASP A 86 1.90 -7.51 -11.74
C ASP A 86 1.22 -7.13 -10.39
N HIS A 87 1.45 -5.89 -9.92
CA HIS A 87 0.78 -5.30 -8.77
C HIS A 87 -0.33 -4.31 -9.14
N SER A 88 -1.47 -4.42 -8.44
CA SER A 88 -2.55 -3.43 -8.43
C SER A 88 -2.16 -2.25 -7.53
N PRO A 89 -2.20 -1.00 -8.02
CA PRO A 89 -1.98 0.17 -7.18
C PRO A 89 -3.14 0.36 -6.19
N VAL A 90 -2.84 1.03 -5.07
CA VAL A 90 -3.86 1.45 -4.08
C VAL A 90 -4.05 2.96 -4.15
N LEU A 91 -5.29 3.38 -4.38
CA LEU A 91 -5.71 4.77 -4.20
C LEU A 91 -6.22 4.94 -2.77
N CYS A 92 -5.69 5.92 -2.03
CA CYS A 92 -6.13 6.26 -0.68
C CYS A 92 -6.34 7.77 -0.61
N VAL A 93 -7.58 8.20 -0.41
CA VAL A 93 -7.96 9.61 -0.32
C VAL A 93 -8.21 9.97 1.14
N VAL A 94 -7.42 10.89 1.66
CA VAL A 94 -7.54 11.38 3.03
C VAL A 94 -7.93 12.85 2.99
N GLY A 95 -9.05 13.18 3.62
CA GLY A 95 -9.51 14.55 3.76
C GLY A 95 -8.65 15.29 4.77
N ASN A 96 -7.93 16.32 4.33
CA ASN A 96 -7.16 17.17 5.23
C ASN A 96 -7.82 18.54 5.37
N ARG A 97 -7.97 19.02 6.61
CA ARG A 97 -8.18 20.46 6.88
C ARG A 97 -6.81 21.12 6.99
N ALA A 98 -6.01 21.08 5.91
CA ALA A 98 -4.69 21.69 5.94
C ALA A 98 -4.79 23.21 5.77
N ASN A 99 -4.27 23.97 6.73
CA ASN A 99 -3.84 25.35 6.50
C ASN A 99 -2.63 25.33 5.55
N SER A 100 -2.68 26.16 4.52
CA SER A 100 -1.89 26.10 3.28
C SER A 100 -0.37 26.31 3.40
N ALA A 101 0.22 26.22 4.59
CA ALA A 101 1.65 26.45 4.80
C ALA A 101 2.42 25.12 4.94
N MET A 102 2.36 24.25 3.92
CA MET A 102 3.34 23.16 3.82
C MET A 102 4.59 23.69 3.13
N HIS A 103 5.68 23.87 3.88
CA HIS A 103 7.01 23.98 3.29
C HIS A 103 7.24 22.73 2.43
N LYS A 104 7.60 22.93 1.16
CA LYS A 104 7.87 21.84 0.22
C LYS A 104 9.09 21.07 0.72
N ALA A 105 8.88 19.99 1.47
CA ALA A 105 9.93 19.04 1.79
C ALA A 105 10.33 18.34 0.50
N MET A 106 11.37 18.86 -0.16
CA MET A 106 11.83 18.34 -1.44
C MET A 106 12.71 17.11 -1.18
N ILE A 107 12.13 15.91 -1.30
CA ILE A 107 12.94 14.70 -1.57
C ILE A 107 13.35 14.80 -3.04
N HIS A 108 14.40 15.57 -3.32
CA HIS A 108 14.94 15.74 -4.67
C HIS A 108 15.65 14.46 -5.09
N LEU A 109 15.32 13.89 -6.27
CA LEU A 109 16.08 12.79 -6.88
C LEU A 109 17.41 13.31 -7.46
N PHE A 110 18.22 14.01 -6.66
CA PHE A 110 19.51 14.59 -7.08
C PHE A 110 20.48 13.53 -7.67
N TRP A 111 20.27 12.25 -7.36
CA TRP A 111 21.07 11.13 -7.85
C TRP A 111 20.82 10.75 -9.32
N LEU A 112 19.75 11.23 -9.98
CA LEU A 112 19.52 10.97 -11.42
C LEU A 112 20.21 11.98 -12.34
N ASP A 113 20.63 13.15 -11.85
CA ASP A 113 21.35 14.16 -12.65
C ASP A 113 22.84 13.82 -12.86
N LEU A 114 23.38 12.83 -12.14
CA LEU A 114 24.79 12.42 -12.27
C LEU A 114 25.07 11.52 -13.50
N MET A 115 24.06 11.17 -14.30
CA MET A 115 24.25 10.45 -15.58
C MET A 115 23.77 11.25 -16.81
N GLY A 116 23.62 12.58 -16.65
CA GLY A 116 23.31 13.51 -17.74
C GLY A 116 24.57 14.13 -18.33
N CYS A 117 25.06 13.49 -19.39
CA CYS A 117 25.89 14.03 -20.46
C CYS A 117 26.01 15.58 -20.50
N GLN A 118 27.25 16.09 -20.48
CA GLN A 118 27.57 17.47 -20.86
C GLN A 118 27.10 17.72 -22.31
N THR A 119 25.89 18.24 -22.48
CA THR A 119 25.52 18.91 -23.73
C THR A 119 25.79 20.39 -23.53
N GLY A 120 26.99 20.80 -23.95
CA GLY A 120 27.31 22.19 -24.14
C GLY A 120 26.40 22.81 -25.18
N CYS A 121 25.70 23.88 -24.80
CA CYS A 121 25.38 24.94 -25.74
C CYS A 121 25.33 26.26 -24.96
N ARG A 122 26.41 27.04 -25.09
CA ARG A 122 26.48 28.43 -24.65
C ARG A 122 25.44 29.23 -25.43
N ARG A 123 24.63 30.01 -24.72
CA ARG A 123 23.85 31.11 -25.32
C ARG A 123 24.84 32.22 -25.67
N ASN A 124 24.90 32.57 -26.95
CA ASN A 124 25.28 33.92 -27.37
C ASN A 124 24.06 34.83 -27.22
#